data_AF-A0A378PUE1-F1
#
_entry.id   AF-A0A378PUE1-F1
#
_cell.length_a   1.000
_cell.length_b   1.000
_cell.length_c   1.000
_cell.angle_alpha   90.00
_cell.angle_beta   90.00
_cell.angle_gamma   90.00
#
_symmetry.space_group_name_H-M   'P 1'
#
loop_
_entity.id
_entity.type
_entity.pdbx_description
1 polymer ?
#
loop_
_entity_poly.entity_id
_entity_poly.type
_entity_poly.pdbx_seq_one_letter_code
_entity_poly.pdbx_strand_id
1 'polypeptide(L)'
;MMILFLIWLADFIGKVHVIINVFLLAIILCIVGGITFCANSSEYDKAEIKWHNWGKTKVYLAIKVAIASAIIGAIIPSKNTYYAMVGVYVGQEIIANPTSQRLFDKSIQAIELKLDEVINSDLKKDK
;
A
#
# COMPACT_ATOMS: atom_id res chain seq x y z
N MET A 1 -0.67 11.62 21.17
CA MET A 1 -0.35 10.17 21.05
C MET A 1 -1.10 9.48 19.92
N MET A 2 -2.39 9.74 19.70
CA MET A 2 -3.18 9.09 18.65
C MET A 2 -2.64 9.29 17.22
N ILE A 3 -2.10 10.47 16.90
CA ILE A 3 -1.54 10.77 15.56
C ILE A 3 -0.31 9.91 15.25
N LEU A 4 0.59 9.69 16.22
CA LEU A 4 1.76 8.82 16.05
C LEU A 4 1.35 7.37 15.77
N PHE A 5 0.28 6.91 16.44
CA PHE A 5 -0.30 5.59 16.19
C PHE A 5 -0.87 5.48 14.77
N LEU A 6 -1.60 6.50 14.29
CA LEU A 6 -2.14 6.54 12.93
C LEU A 6 -1.04 6.55 11.86
N ILE A 7 0.06 7.26 12.09
CA ILE A 7 1.23 7.27 11.19
C ILE A 7 1.89 5.89 11.15
N TRP A 8 2.09 5.26 12.31
CA TRP A 8 2.62 3.90 12.38
C TRP A 8 1.72 2.88 11.66
N LEU A 9 0.39 3.03 11.81
CA LEU A 9 -0.59 2.18 11.16
C LEU A 9 -0.56 2.35 9.63
N ALA A 10 -0.32 3.56 9.12
CA ALA A 10 -0.12 3.81 7.70
C ALA A 10 1.10 3.04 7.13
N ASP A 11 2.22 3.05 7.85
CA ASP A 11 3.41 2.29 7.49
C ASP A 11 3.17 0.77 7.56
N PHE A 12 2.42 0.31 8.56
CA PHE A 12 2.03 -1.09 8.68
C PHE A 12 1.17 -1.54 7.49
N ILE A 13 0.17 -0.75 7.09
CA ILE A 13 -0.67 -1.02 5.91
C ILE A 13 0.18 -1.13 4.64
N GLY A 14 1.17 -0.25 4.48
CA GLY A 14 2.13 -0.34 3.38
C GLY A 14 2.86 -1.69 3.33
N LYS A 15 3.37 -2.17 4.48
CA LYS A 15 4.05 -3.47 4.57
C LYS A 15 3.09 -4.63 4.27
N VAL A 16 1.85 -4.57 4.75
CA VAL A 16 0.82 -5.57 4.46
C VAL A 16 0.55 -5.65 2.95
N HIS A 17 0.45 -4.51 2.27
CA HIS A 17 0.23 -4.48 0.83
C HIS A 17 1.39 -5.12 0.04
N VAL A 18 2.63 -4.90 0.46
CA VAL A 18 3.81 -5.56 -0.12
C VAL A 18 3.74 -7.07 0.08
N ILE A 19 3.41 -7.54 1.29
CA ILE A 19 3.30 -8.97 1.59
C ILE A 19 2.21 -9.63 0.74
N ILE A 20 1.03 -9.00 0.64
CA ILE A 20 -0.08 -9.49 -0.20
C ILE A 20 0.36 -9.60 -1.67
N ASN A 21 1.06 -8.60 -2.20
CA ASN A 21 1.51 -8.61 -3.58
C ASN A 21 2.57 -9.69 -3.85
N VAL A 22 3.53 -9.86 -2.95
CA VAL A 22 4.54 -10.94 -3.05
C VAL A 22 3.86 -12.31 -2.98
N PHE A 23 2.89 -12.48 -2.07
CA PHE A 23 2.13 -13.72 -1.94
C PHE A 23 1.30 -14.04 -3.19
N LEU A 24 0.61 -13.05 -3.76
CA LEU A 24 -0.11 -13.19 -5.03
C LEU A 24 0.83 -13.61 -6.17
N LEU A 25 2.01 -12.98 -6.27
CA LEU A 25 3.00 -13.29 -7.29
C LEU A 25 3.51 -14.73 -7.15
N ALA A 26 3.78 -15.19 -5.93
CA ALA A 26 4.15 -16.58 -5.65
C ALA A 26 3.05 -17.57 -6.06
N ILE A 27 1.77 -17.27 -5.76
CA ILE A 27 0.66 -18.13 -6.18
C ILE A 27 0.54 -18.19 -7.70
N ILE A 28 0.69 -17.06 -8.41
CA ILE A 28 0.65 -17.02 -9.87
C ILE A 28 1.77 -17.90 -10.45
N LEU A 29 3.00 -17.81 -9.93
CA LEU A 29 4.11 -18.67 -10.36
C LEU A 29 3.81 -20.16 -10.13
N CYS A 30 3.23 -20.52 -8.98
CA CYS A 30 2.81 -21.90 -8.70
C CYS A 30 1.73 -22.39 -9.68
N ILE A 31 0.77 -21.54 -10.05
CA ILE A 31 -0.27 -21.88 -11.02
C ILE A 31 0.34 -22.09 -12.41
N VAL A 32 1.19 -21.15 -12.86
CA VAL A 32 1.85 -21.23 -14.18
C VAL A 32 2.75 -22.46 -14.26
N GLY A 33 3.59 -22.70 -13.24
CA GLY A 33 4.45 -23.88 -13.17
C GLY A 33 3.67 -25.19 -13.10
N GLY A 34 2.54 -25.22 -12.39
CA GLY A 34 1.65 -26.37 -12.34
C GLY A 34 0.99 -26.66 -13.70
N ILE A 35 0.57 -25.63 -14.44
CA ILE A 35 -0.02 -25.78 -15.77
C ILE A 35 1.02 -26.27 -16.78
N THR A 36 2.22 -25.69 -16.81
CA THR A 36 3.29 -26.10 -17.74
C THR A 36 3.75 -27.52 -17.47
N PHE A 37 3.88 -27.92 -16.20
CA PHE A 37 4.18 -29.30 -15.82
C PHE A 37 3.10 -30.28 -16.31
N CYS A 38 1.83 -29.96 -16.09
CA CYS A 38 0.69 -30.77 -16.56
C CYS A 38 0.50 -30.81 -18.08
N ALA A 39 1.05 -29.85 -18.82
CA ALA A 39 0.94 -29.76 -20.28
C ALA A 39 2.03 -30.57 -21.00
N ASN A 40 3.21 -30.69 -20.38
CA ASN A 40 4.37 -31.41 -20.94
C ASN A 40 4.40 -32.90 -20.54
N SER A 41 3.45 -33.32 -19.72
CA SER A 41 3.30 -34.65 -19.14
C SER A 41 2.40 -35.57 -19.99
N SER A 42 2.74 -35.81 -21.26
CA SER A 42 1.84 -36.51 -22.21
C SER A 42 1.87 -38.04 -22.16
N GLU A 43 2.74 -38.67 -21.37
CA GLU A 43 2.84 -40.14 -21.26
C GLU A 43 2.85 -40.56 -19.78
N TYR A 44 1.66 -40.64 -19.17
CA TYR A 44 1.54 -40.76 -17.72
C TYR A 44 0.87 -42.10 -17.32
N ASP A 45 1.60 -42.95 -16.58
CA ASP A 45 1.15 -44.26 -16.08
C ASP A 45 0.03 -44.09 -15.01
N LYS A 46 -0.65 -45.16 -14.58
CA LYS A 46 -1.82 -45.07 -13.66
C LYS A 46 -1.52 -44.34 -12.34
N ALA A 47 -0.29 -44.40 -11.83
CA ALA A 47 0.14 -43.64 -10.64
C ALA A 47 0.21 -42.12 -10.90
N GLU A 48 0.54 -41.77 -12.13
CA GLU A 48 0.77 -40.43 -12.63
C GLU A 48 -0.55 -39.73 -13.03
N ILE A 49 -1.57 -40.48 -13.47
CA ILE A 49 -2.96 -40.01 -13.63
C ILE A 49 -3.56 -39.56 -12.29
N LYS A 50 -3.29 -40.30 -11.20
CA LYS A 50 -3.75 -39.94 -9.85
C LYS A 50 -3.08 -38.66 -9.37
N TRP A 51 -1.80 -38.47 -9.70
CA TRP A 51 -1.05 -37.27 -9.39
C TRP A 51 -1.51 -36.05 -10.20
N HIS A 52 -1.85 -36.25 -11.48
CA HIS A 52 -2.43 -35.23 -12.37
C HIS A 52 -3.75 -34.67 -11.85
N ASN A 53 -4.66 -35.56 -11.42
CA ASN A 53 -5.93 -35.16 -10.82
C ASN A 53 -5.74 -34.41 -9.50
N TRP A 54 -4.76 -34.83 -8.68
CA TRP A 54 -4.36 -34.09 -7.48
C TRP A 54 -3.82 -32.69 -7.81
N GLY A 55 -2.97 -32.58 -8.84
CA GLY A 55 -2.44 -31.32 -9.34
C GLY A 55 -3.56 -30.35 -9.77
N LYS A 56 -4.55 -30.83 -10.51
CA LYS A 56 -5.73 -30.02 -10.91
C LYS A 56 -6.52 -29.50 -9.71
N THR A 57 -6.77 -30.32 -8.70
CA THR A 57 -7.46 -29.88 -7.47
C THR A 57 -6.65 -28.82 -6.72
N LYS A 58 -5.32 -28.96 -6.65
CA LYS A 58 -4.44 -27.99 -5.99
C LYS A 58 -4.37 -26.66 -6.75
N VAL A 59 -4.32 -26.69 -8.08
CA VAL A 59 -4.36 -25.48 -8.93
C VAL A 59 -5.69 -24.75 -8.75
N TYR A 60 -6.82 -25.47 -8.72
CA TYR A 60 -8.13 -24.85 -8.50
C TYR A 60 -8.24 -24.21 -7.10
N LEU A 61 -7.68 -24.85 -6.07
CA LEU A 61 -7.61 -24.29 -4.72
C LEU A 61 -6.70 -23.04 -4.70
N ALA A 62 -5.56 -23.08 -5.37
CA ALA A 62 -4.65 -21.94 -5.49
C ALA A 62 -5.32 -20.73 -6.17
N ILE A 63 -6.12 -20.96 -7.22
CA ILE A 63 -6.91 -19.92 -7.88
C ILE A 63 -7.92 -19.29 -6.91
N LYS A 64 -8.65 -20.11 -6.14
CA LYS A 64 -9.59 -19.59 -5.12
C LYS A 64 -8.88 -18.73 -4.07
N VAL A 65 -7.71 -19.17 -3.59
CA VAL A 65 -6.90 -18.43 -2.62
C VAL A 65 -6.37 -17.12 -3.23
N ALA A 66 -5.92 -17.14 -4.49
CA ALA A 66 -5.49 -15.93 -5.20
C ALA A 66 -6.61 -14.90 -5.30
N ILE A 67 -7.82 -15.34 -5.69
CA ILE A 67 -8.99 -14.46 -5.78
C ILE A 67 -9.34 -13.87 -4.41
N ALA A 68 -9.37 -14.70 -3.36
CA ALA A 68 -9.64 -14.22 -2.00
C ALA A 68 -8.59 -13.19 -1.53
N SER A 69 -7.31 -13.45 -1.79
CA SER A 69 -6.23 -12.53 -1.46
C SER A 69 -6.31 -11.22 -2.24
N ALA A 70 -6.71 -11.26 -3.51
CA ALA A 70 -6.90 -10.07 -4.33
C ALA A 70 -8.06 -9.21 -3.83
N ILE A 71 -9.18 -9.83 -3.41
CA ILE A 71 -10.31 -9.12 -2.82
C ILE A 71 -9.89 -8.42 -1.52
N ILE A 72 -9.16 -9.12 -0.64
CA ILE A 72 -8.65 -8.53 0.60
C ILE A 72 -7.73 -7.34 0.30
N GLY A 73 -6.81 -7.50 -0.66
CA GLY A 73 -5.93 -6.42 -1.11
C GLY A 73 -6.68 -5.21 -1.68
N ALA A 74 -7.79 -5.42 -2.38
CA ALA A 74 -8.60 -4.36 -2.95
C ALA A 74 -9.41 -3.55 -1.91
N ILE A 75 -9.78 -4.16 -0.79
CA ILE A 75 -10.51 -3.48 0.30
C ILE A 75 -9.57 -2.63 1.17
N ILE A 76 -8.32 -3.08 1.34
CA ILE A 76 -7.34 -2.37 2.16
C ILE A 76 -6.85 -1.13 1.40
N PRO A 77 -7.06 0.09 1.94
CA PRO A 77 -6.63 1.31 1.29
C PRO A 77 -5.10 1.34 1.15
N SER A 78 -4.61 1.98 0.10
CA SER A 78 -3.18 2.15 -0.09
C SER A 78 -2.56 2.99 1.03
N LYS A 79 -1.25 2.83 1.26
CA LYS A 79 -0.47 3.65 2.19
C LYS A 79 -0.74 5.15 1.99
N ASN A 80 -0.71 5.61 0.74
CA ASN A 80 -0.92 7.02 0.39
C ASN A 80 -2.34 7.49 0.72
N THR A 81 -3.35 6.66 0.44
CA THR A 81 -4.74 6.95 0.80
C THR A 81 -4.91 7.06 2.31
N TYR A 82 -4.25 6.19 3.06
CA TYR A 82 -4.29 6.24 4.52
C TYR A 82 -3.61 7.51 5.07
N TYR A 83 -2.45 7.90 4.55
CA TYR A 83 -1.83 9.19 4.93
C TYR A 83 -2.70 10.40 4.61
N ALA A 84 -3.40 10.40 3.48
CA ALA A 84 -4.33 11.47 3.14
C ALA A 84 -5.46 11.57 4.19
N MET A 85 -6.03 10.43 4.60
CA MET A 85 -7.05 10.41 5.67
C MET A 85 -6.51 10.93 6.99
N VAL A 86 -5.29 10.53 7.38
CA VAL A 86 -4.63 11.04 8.60
C VAL A 86 -4.37 12.54 8.50
N GLY A 87 -3.93 13.04 7.34
CA GLY A 87 -3.72 14.47 7.10
C GLY A 87 -5.01 15.27 7.26
N VAL A 88 -6.12 14.80 6.67
CA VAL A 88 -7.44 15.43 6.85
C VAL A 88 -7.87 15.42 8.31
N TYR A 89 -7.69 14.30 9.01
CA TYR A 89 -8.05 14.18 10.42
C TYR A 89 -7.27 15.18 11.29
N VAL A 90 -5.95 15.27 11.10
CA VAL A 90 -5.10 16.24 11.82
C VAL A 90 -5.49 17.67 11.48
N GLY A 91 -5.79 17.96 10.21
CA GLY A 91 -6.27 19.28 9.79
C GLY A 91 -7.56 19.68 10.49
N GLN A 92 -8.54 18.76 10.57
CA GLN A 92 -9.79 18.98 11.29
C GLN A 92 -9.57 19.21 12.78
N GLU A 93 -8.69 18.45 13.42
CA GLU A 93 -8.34 18.61 14.84
C GLU A 93 -7.68 19.97 15.12
N ILE A 94 -6.81 20.44 14.22
CA ILE A 94 -6.18 21.75 14.32
C ILE A 94 -7.22 22.87 14.18
N ILE A 95 -8.14 22.76 13.22
CA ILE A 95 -9.22 23.75 13.00
C ILE A 95 -10.21 23.75 14.18
N ALA A 96 -10.51 22.59 14.75
CA ALA A 96 -11.43 22.47 15.88
C ALA A 96 -10.87 23.05 17.18
N ASN A 97 -9.53 23.13 17.30
CA ASN A 97 -8.88 23.69 18.48
C ASN A 97 -8.34 25.11 18.21
N PRO A 98 -8.96 26.17 18.77
CA PRO A 98 -8.58 27.56 18.50
C PRO A 98 -7.14 27.88 18.92
N THR A 99 -6.57 27.17 19.90
CA THR A 99 -5.17 27.34 20.30
C THR A 99 -4.22 26.77 19.25
N SER A 100 -4.51 25.57 18.75
CA SER A 100 -3.72 24.90 17.71
C SER A 100 -3.79 25.66 16.38
N GLN A 101 -4.98 26.12 16.00
CA GLN A 101 -5.17 26.97 14.82
C GLN A 101 -4.32 28.24 14.90
N ARG A 102 -4.37 28.96 16.03
CA ARG A 102 -3.59 30.19 16.21
C ARG A 102 -2.07 29.95 16.13
N LEU A 103 -1.59 28.82 16.65
CA LEU A 103 -0.18 28.45 16.54
C LEU A 103 0.20 28.11 15.09
N PHE A 104 -0.68 27.40 14.39
CA PHE A 104 -0.50 27.07 12.98
C PHE A 104 -0.44 28.33 12.11
N ASP A 105 -1.39 29.25 12.26
CA ASP A 105 -1.42 30.52 11.52
C ASP A 105 -0.16 31.36 11.75
N LYS A 106 0.31 31.43 13.00
CA LYS A 106 1.57 32.12 13.33
C LYS A 106 2.79 31.48 12.67
N SER A 107 2.81 30.15 12.57
CA SER A 107 3.90 29.45 11.90
C SER A 107 3.91 29.71 10.40
N ILE A 108 2.73 29.78 9.76
CA ILE A 108 2.59 30.17 8.35
C ILE A 108 3.07 31.61 8.13
N GLN A 109 2.63 32.56 8.96
CA GLN A 109 3.09 33.96 8.86
C GLN A 109 4.61 34.10 9.02
N ALA A 110 5.22 33.34 9.95
CA ALA A 110 6.68 33.37 10.12
C ALA A 110 7.42 32.83 8.89
N ILE A 111 6.86 31.80 8.24
CA ILE A 111 7.40 31.26 6.99
C ILE A 111 7.26 32.28 5.86
N GLU A 112 6.09 32.90 5.71
CA GLU A 112 5.85 33.94 4.68
C GLU A 112 6.82 35.12 4.85
N LEU A 113 6.99 35.62 6.07
CA LEU A 113 7.95 36.69 6.35
C LEU A 113 9.38 36.32 5.97
N LYS A 114 9.81 35.08 6.23
CA LYS A 114 11.14 34.61 5.84
C LYS A 114 11.27 34.41 4.34
N LEU A 115 10.21 33.95 3.68
CA LEU A 115 10.17 33.81 2.23
C LEU A 115 10.26 35.18 1.54
N ASP A 116 9.51 36.15 2.03
CA ASP A 116 9.56 37.54 1.55
C ASP A 116 10.93 38.18 1.80
N GLU A 117 11.57 37.90 2.93
CA GLU A 117 12.93 38.35 3.22
C GLU A 117 13.94 37.80 2.20
N VAL A 118 13.86 36.50 1.88
CA VAL A 118 14.71 35.85 0.87
C VAL A 118 14.47 36.45 -0.51
N ILE A 119 13.21 36.54 -0.96
CA ILE A 119 12.85 37.10 -2.28
C ILE A 119 13.36 38.54 -2.41
N ASN A 120 13.15 39.38 -1.40
CA ASN A 120 13.60 40.76 -1.42
C ASN A 120 15.13 40.90 -1.32
N SER A 121 15.81 39.93 -0.69
CA SER A 121 17.27 39.90 -0.61
C SER A 121 17.92 39.52 -1.94
N ASP A 122 17.32 38.59 -2.70
CA ASP A 122 17.81 38.19 -4.02
C ASP A 122 17.55 39.28 -5.07
N LEU A 123 16.39 39.94 -5.03
CA LEU A 123 16.10 41.11 -5.88
C LEU A 123 17.05 42.30 -5.65
N LYS A 124 17.68 42.38 -4.48
CA LYS A 124 18.72 43.38 -4.17
C LYS A 124 20.13 42.96 -4.58
N LYS A 125 20.39 41.68 -4.81
CA LYS A 125 21.70 41.17 -5.27
C LYS A 125 21.85 41.21 -6.80
N ASP A 126 20.75 41.19 -7.54
CA ASP A 126 20.71 41.29 -9.01
C ASP A 126 20.70 42.76 -9.53
N LYS A 127 20.88 43.75 -8.65
CA LYS A 127 21.08 45.17 -8.99
C LYS A 127 22.48 45.62 -8.64
#